data_AF-A0A3D4BDT6-F1
#
_entry.id   AF-A0A3D4BDT6-F1
#
_cell.length_a   1.000
_cell.length_b   1.000
_cell.length_c   1.000
_cell.angle_alpha   90.00
_cell.angle_beta   90.00
_cell.angle_gamma   90.00
#
_symmetry.space_group_name_H-M   'P 1'
#
loop_
_entity.id
_entity.type
_entity.pdbx_description
1 polymer ?
#
loop_
_entity_poly.entity_id
_entity_poly.type
_entity_poly.pdbx_seq_one_letter_code
_entity_poly.pdbx_strand_id
1 'polypeptide(L)'
;MSNRRKPGFIESLAEALHLIPNLHDEAGADIPSISEPGALTDYPPPDQWDDWVEYESQSWPRKDPKHYMVVPTACFNCEAGCGLLSYIDKETMEVRKFEGNPYHPASRGRTCAKGPASINQIQDTDRILYPLRRSGARGDGKWDRVSWD
;
A
#
# COMPACT_ATOMS: atom_id res chain seq x y z
N MET A 1 15.86 -10.00 21.88
CA MET A 1 16.74 -11.19 21.83
C MET A 1 17.04 -11.36 20.36
N SER A 2 18.20 -10.86 19.93
CA SER A 2 18.58 -10.80 18.51
C SER A 2 18.59 -12.17 17.89
N ASN A 3 17.48 -12.52 17.23
CA ASN A 3 17.37 -13.69 16.38
C ASN A 3 18.09 -13.40 15.06
N ARG A 4 19.42 -13.30 15.12
CA ARG A 4 20.26 -13.37 13.93
C ARG A 4 20.06 -14.75 13.31
N ARG A 5 19.17 -14.83 12.32
CA ARG A 5 18.93 -16.05 11.54
C ARG A 5 20.26 -16.45 10.90
N LYS A 6 20.82 -17.59 11.30
CA LYS A 6 22.00 -18.14 10.64
C LYS A 6 21.61 -18.56 9.22
N PRO A 7 22.40 -18.21 8.18
CA PRO A 7 22.14 -18.66 6.83
C PRO A 7 21.98 -20.18 6.78
N GLY A 8 21.00 -20.66 6.05
CA GLY A 8 20.94 -22.07 5.65
C GLY A 8 22.07 -22.41 4.67
N PHE A 9 22.38 -23.70 4.52
CA PHE A 9 23.38 -24.17 3.53
C PHE A 9 23.08 -23.67 2.10
N ILE A 10 21.80 -23.64 1.72
CA ILE A 10 21.34 -23.15 0.41
C ILE A 10 21.63 -21.65 0.27
N GLU A 11 21.33 -20.85 1.31
CA GLU A 11 21.56 -19.41 1.32
C GLU A 11 23.05 -19.10 1.21
N SER A 12 23.90 -19.75 2.03
CA SER A 12 25.36 -19.57 1.97
C SER A 12 25.96 -19.97 0.62
N LEU A 13 25.49 -21.06 0.01
CA LEU A 13 25.98 -21.48 -1.30
C LEU A 13 25.54 -20.49 -2.40
N ALA A 14 24.31 -19.99 -2.34
CA ALA A 14 23.79 -19.02 -3.29
C ALA A 14 24.53 -17.66 -3.18
N GLU A 15 24.85 -17.22 -1.96
CA GLU A 15 25.67 -16.04 -1.71
C GLU A 15 27.11 -16.22 -2.22
N ALA A 16 27.73 -17.37 -1.91
CA ALA A 16 29.10 -17.68 -2.36
C ALA A 16 29.21 -17.79 -3.89
N LEU A 17 28.13 -18.19 -4.56
CA LEU A 17 28.03 -18.23 -6.02
C LEU A 17 27.56 -16.89 -6.62
N HIS A 18 27.34 -15.85 -5.80
CA HIS A 18 26.80 -14.55 -6.20
C HIS A 18 25.46 -14.62 -6.97
N LEU A 19 24.66 -15.66 -6.69
CA LEU A 19 23.30 -15.78 -7.21
C LEU A 19 22.33 -14.85 -6.48
N ILE A 20 22.63 -14.54 -5.22
CA ILE A 20 21.95 -13.55 -4.40
C ILE A 20 22.99 -12.64 -3.72
N PRO A 21 22.65 -11.37 -3.41
CA PRO A 21 23.51 -10.52 -2.59
C PRO A 21 23.68 -11.11 -1.17
N ASN A 22 24.77 -10.75 -0.49
CA ASN A 22 25.00 -11.17 0.90
C ASN A 22 24.00 -10.43 1.80
N LEU A 23 22.99 -11.15 2.30
CA LEU A 23 21.92 -10.59 3.11
C LEU A 23 22.26 -10.59 4.61
N HIS A 24 23.39 -11.21 4.99
CA HIS A 24 23.76 -11.46 6.38
C HIS A 24 24.76 -10.44 6.95
N ASP A 25 25.54 -9.76 6.10
CA ASP A 25 26.37 -8.61 6.51
C ASP A 25 25.54 -7.32 6.70
N GLU A 26 24.38 -7.20 6.02
CA GLU A 26 23.48 -6.03 6.12
C GLU A 26 22.32 -6.19 7.13
N ALA A 27 22.24 -7.31 7.85
CA ALA A 27 21.18 -7.58 8.83
C ALA A 27 21.39 -6.77 10.13
N GLY A 28 21.16 -5.47 10.04
CA GLY A 28 21.08 -4.55 11.17
C GLY A 28 19.94 -4.93 12.13
N ALA A 29 20.32 -5.07 13.41
CA ALA A 29 19.52 -5.04 14.64
C ALA A 29 18.28 -5.95 14.79
N ASP A 30 17.92 -6.21 16.06
CA ASP A 30 16.60 -6.69 16.46
C ASP A 30 15.54 -5.77 15.81
N ILE A 31 14.53 -6.34 15.13
CA ILE A 31 13.43 -5.55 14.53
C ILE A 31 12.48 -5.21 15.67
N PRO A 32 12.37 -3.93 16.10
CA PRO A 32 11.33 -3.56 17.04
C PRO A 32 9.96 -3.69 16.35
N SER A 33 8.96 -4.16 17.09
CA SER A 33 7.57 -3.99 16.64
C SER A 33 7.30 -2.50 16.49
N ILE A 34 6.66 -2.10 15.39
CA ILE A 34 6.29 -0.70 15.20
C ILE A 34 5.12 -0.33 16.13
N SER A 35 4.28 -1.30 16.47
CA SER A 35 3.16 -1.13 17.41
C SER A 35 3.46 -1.79 18.76
N GLU A 36 2.99 -1.14 19.82
CA GLU A 36 2.94 -1.72 21.17
C GLU A 36 1.99 -2.94 21.20
N PRO A 37 2.26 -3.99 22.00
CA PRO A 37 1.39 -5.15 22.09
C PRO A 37 -0.06 -4.80 22.53
N GLY A 38 -1.08 -5.35 21.86
CA GLY A 38 -2.49 -5.02 22.12
C GLY A 38 -3.50 -5.73 21.20
N ALA A 39 -4.76 -5.31 21.25
CA ALA A 39 -5.78 -5.73 20.29
C ALA A 39 -5.75 -4.79 19.06
N LEU A 40 -5.82 -5.34 17.84
CA LEU A 40 -5.68 -4.61 16.56
C LEU A 40 -4.28 -4.01 16.32
N THR A 41 -3.22 -4.66 16.82
CA THR A 41 -1.81 -4.25 16.57
C THR A 41 -1.41 -4.23 15.10
N ASP A 42 -2.16 -4.94 14.27
CA ASP A 42 -1.93 -5.05 12.83
C ASP A 42 -2.45 -3.83 12.05
N TYR A 43 -3.09 -2.86 12.73
CA TYR A 43 -3.65 -1.66 12.09
C TYR A 43 -3.14 -0.38 12.75
N PRO A 44 -2.98 0.71 11.97
CA PRO A 44 -2.58 2.00 12.51
C PRO A 44 -3.67 2.54 13.44
N PRO A 45 -3.35 2.93 14.68
CA PRO A 45 -4.34 3.51 15.58
C PRO A 45 -4.70 4.94 15.09
N PRO A 46 -5.97 5.39 15.23
CA PRO A 46 -6.44 6.62 14.60
C PRO A 46 -5.71 7.90 15.03
N ASP A 47 -5.18 7.92 16.25
CA ASP A 47 -4.36 9.01 16.79
C ASP A 47 -3.00 9.14 16.11
N GLN A 48 -2.57 8.13 15.35
CA GLN A 48 -1.30 8.11 14.60
C GLN A 48 -1.50 8.21 13.08
N TRP A 49 -2.73 8.42 12.60
CA TRP A 49 -3.01 8.45 11.16
C TRP A 49 -2.34 9.61 10.41
N ASP A 50 -1.97 10.69 11.09
CA ASP A 50 -1.26 11.80 10.45
C ASP A 50 0.21 11.47 10.10
N ASP A 51 0.81 10.50 10.80
CA ASP A 51 2.20 10.06 10.59
C ASP A 51 2.42 8.61 11.07
N TRP A 52 1.88 7.66 10.30
CA TRP A 52 2.06 6.24 10.55
C TRP A 52 3.33 5.73 9.89
N VAL A 53 4.15 4.98 10.63
CA VAL A 53 5.39 4.41 10.10
C VAL A 53 5.19 2.94 9.76
N GLU A 54 5.62 2.52 8.57
CA GLU A 54 5.76 1.10 8.23
C GLU A 54 7.10 0.84 7.56
N TYR A 55 7.55 -0.42 7.59
CA TYR A 55 8.72 -0.81 6.81
C TYR A 55 8.35 -1.02 5.35
N GLU A 56 9.15 -0.47 4.43
CA GLU A 56 8.93 -0.63 3.00
C GLU A 56 9.07 -2.11 2.63
N SER A 57 8.00 -2.66 2.06
CA SER A 57 7.89 -4.07 1.67
C SER A 57 9.02 -4.54 0.75
N GLN A 58 9.46 -3.66 -0.16
CA GLN A 58 10.52 -3.95 -1.13
C GLN A 58 11.93 -3.75 -0.57
N SER A 59 12.05 -3.14 0.62
CA SER A 59 13.35 -2.85 1.23
C SER A 59 13.93 -4.02 2.01
N TRP A 60 13.31 -5.21 2.00
CA TRP A 60 13.88 -6.36 2.67
C TRP A 60 15.28 -6.70 2.10
N PRO A 61 16.32 -6.91 2.93
CA PRO A 61 16.32 -7.00 4.40
C PRO A 61 16.67 -5.70 5.14
N ARG A 62 16.92 -4.59 4.43
CA ARG A 62 17.30 -3.28 4.96
C ARG A 62 16.22 -2.66 5.88
N LYS A 63 14.94 -2.95 5.60
CA LYS A 63 13.77 -2.52 6.40
C LYS A 63 13.74 -1.00 6.56
N ASP A 64 13.82 -0.30 5.43
CA ASP A 64 13.78 1.14 5.39
C ASP A 64 12.40 1.61 5.93
N PRO A 65 12.36 2.45 6.98
CA PRO A 65 11.10 2.96 7.51
C PRO A 65 10.50 3.97 6.52
N LYS A 66 9.18 4.01 6.48
CA LYS A 66 8.42 4.86 5.58
C LYS A 66 7.22 5.47 6.27
N HIS A 67 7.01 6.76 6.02
CA HIS A 67 5.98 7.56 6.66
C HIS A 67 4.76 7.69 5.76
N TYR A 68 3.60 7.39 6.34
CA TYR A 68 2.30 7.43 5.69
C TYR A 68 1.34 8.34 6.43
N MET A 69 0.56 9.09 5.66
CA MET A 69 -0.69 9.65 6.13
C MET A 69 -1.80 8.64 5.80
N VAL A 70 -2.55 8.23 6.81
CA VAL A 70 -3.61 7.22 6.70
C VAL A 70 -4.95 7.93 6.67
N VAL A 71 -5.66 7.85 5.55
CA VAL A 71 -6.93 8.57 5.36
C VAL A 71 -8.07 7.55 5.20
N PRO A 72 -9.11 7.59 6.06
CA PRO A 72 -10.30 6.75 5.89
C PRO A 72 -11.05 7.07 4.60
N THR A 73 -11.49 6.03 3.92
CA THR A 73 -12.33 6.13 2.73
C THR A 73 -13.30 4.94 2.66
N ALA A 74 -14.12 4.89 1.61
CA ALA A 74 -15.07 3.80 1.38
C ALA A 74 -14.86 3.20 -0.02
N CYS A 75 -14.95 1.89 -0.10
CA CYS A 75 -14.95 1.14 -1.36
C CYS A 75 -16.28 1.35 -2.10
N PHE A 76 -16.23 1.70 -3.39
CA PHE A 76 -17.43 1.88 -4.23
C PHE A 76 -17.64 0.74 -5.26
N ASN A 77 -16.91 -0.38 -5.13
CA ASN A 77 -16.95 -1.44 -6.13
C ASN A 77 -18.20 -2.34 -6.06
N CYS A 78 -18.94 -2.28 -4.96
CA CYS A 78 -20.23 -2.95 -4.79
C CYS A 78 -21.06 -2.22 -3.73
N GLU A 79 -22.31 -2.66 -3.56
CA GLU A 79 -23.29 -2.12 -2.61
C GLU A 79 -22.91 -2.27 -1.14
N ALA A 80 -21.91 -3.11 -0.82
CA ALA A 80 -21.47 -3.34 0.55
C ALA A 80 -20.77 -2.12 1.17
N GLY A 81 -20.19 -1.24 0.36
CA GLY A 81 -19.58 0.00 0.84
C GLY A 81 -18.51 -0.19 1.93
N CYS A 82 -17.66 -1.21 1.81
CA CYS A 82 -16.67 -1.52 2.87
C CYS A 82 -15.75 -0.33 3.12
N GLY A 83 -15.51 0.01 4.40
CA GLY A 83 -14.53 1.02 4.77
C GLY A 83 -13.11 0.56 4.47
N LEU A 84 -12.31 1.48 3.92
CA LEU A 84 -10.91 1.32 3.59
C LEU A 84 -10.06 2.38 4.32
N LEU A 85 -8.78 2.08 4.47
CA LEU A 85 -7.73 3.03 4.84
C LEU A 85 -6.82 3.23 3.64
N SER A 86 -6.66 4.48 3.21
CA SER A 86 -5.73 4.88 2.16
C SER A 86 -4.39 5.25 2.79
N TYR A 87 -3.32 4.58 2.38
CA TYR A 87 -1.96 4.89 2.84
C TYR A 87 -1.31 5.82 1.84
N ILE A 88 -1.14 7.08 2.20
CA ILE A 88 -0.55 8.13 1.37
C ILE A 88 0.90 8.31 1.78
N ASP A 89 1.83 8.10 0.86
CA ASP A 89 3.25 8.34 1.06
C ASP A 89 3.47 9.85 1.31
N LYS A 90 4.02 10.21 2.47
CA LYS A 90 4.17 11.64 2.85
C LYS A 90 5.25 12.36 2.04
N GLU A 91 6.16 11.63 1.40
CA GLU A 91 7.19 12.22 0.55
C GLU A 91 6.65 12.51 -0.85
N THR A 92 5.96 11.54 -1.46
CA THR A 92 5.45 11.67 -2.84
C THR A 92 4.04 12.23 -2.93
N MET A 93 3.29 12.21 -1.82
CA MET A 93 1.85 12.52 -1.73
C MET A 93 0.98 11.61 -2.61
N GLU A 94 1.46 10.41 -2.92
CA GLU A 94 0.74 9.41 -3.71
C GLU A 94 0.14 8.32 -2.80
N VAL A 95 -1.05 7.84 -3.17
CA VAL A 95 -1.63 6.66 -2.52
C VAL A 95 -0.81 5.43 -2.91
N ARG A 96 -0.30 4.70 -1.91
CA ARG A 96 0.51 3.49 -2.12
C ARG A 96 -0.28 2.20 -2.02
N LYS A 97 -1.22 2.14 -1.09
CA LYS A 97 -2.06 0.95 -0.86
C LYS A 97 -3.37 1.32 -0.19
N PHE A 98 -4.31 0.37 -0.27
CA PHE A 98 -5.54 0.39 0.49
C PHE A 98 -5.64 -0.87 1.35
N GLU A 99 -6.03 -0.68 2.60
CA GLU A 99 -6.35 -1.78 3.52
C GLU A 99 -7.75 -1.62 4.09
N GLY A 100 -8.28 -2.65 4.76
CA GLY A 100 -9.59 -2.58 5.39
C GLY A 100 -9.56 -1.69 6.63
N ASN A 101 -10.56 -0.82 6.80
CA ASN A 101 -10.66 0.02 8.00
C ASN A 101 -11.31 -0.75 9.17
N PRO A 102 -10.58 -1.11 10.24
CA PRO A 102 -11.13 -1.84 11.38
C PRO A 102 -12.16 -1.02 12.16
N TYR A 103 -12.09 0.31 12.09
CA TYR A 103 -13.02 1.25 12.75
C TYR A 103 -14.29 1.52 11.94
N HIS A 104 -14.39 1.01 10.71
CA HIS A 104 -15.62 1.17 9.92
C HIS A 104 -16.77 0.35 10.53
N PRO A 105 -17.95 0.97 10.79
CA PRO A 105 -18.98 0.37 11.65
C PRO A 105 -19.56 -0.94 11.10
N ALA A 106 -19.68 -1.05 9.77
CA ALA A 106 -20.25 -2.21 9.12
C ALA A 106 -19.19 -3.30 8.86
N SER A 107 -18.17 -2.97 8.07
CA SER A 107 -17.18 -3.95 7.59
C SER A 107 -16.11 -4.34 8.61
N ARG A 108 -15.77 -3.47 9.59
CA ARG A 108 -14.78 -3.75 10.64
C ARG A 108 -13.51 -4.41 10.10
N GLY A 109 -12.91 -3.78 9.09
CA GLY A 109 -11.67 -4.23 8.43
C GLY A 109 -11.84 -5.32 7.37
N ARG A 110 -13.03 -5.91 7.21
CA ARG A 110 -13.26 -6.96 6.20
C ARG A 110 -13.47 -6.37 4.81
N THR A 111 -12.66 -6.83 3.87
CA THR A 111 -12.71 -6.44 2.47
C THR A 111 -12.60 -7.67 1.57
N CYS A 112 -13.24 -7.65 0.40
CA CYS A 112 -12.94 -8.62 -0.65
C CYS A 112 -11.69 -8.19 -1.43
N ALA A 113 -11.23 -9.02 -2.37
CA ALA A 113 -10.06 -8.72 -3.21
C ALA A 113 -10.17 -7.39 -3.99
N LYS A 114 -11.40 -6.94 -4.29
CA LYS A 114 -11.62 -5.67 -5.00
C LYS A 114 -11.29 -4.45 -4.14
N GLY A 115 -11.32 -4.55 -2.81
CA GLY A 115 -11.08 -3.42 -1.91
C GLY A 115 -9.65 -2.87 -2.05
N PRO A 116 -8.62 -3.68 -1.72
CA PRO A 116 -7.22 -3.29 -1.91
C PRO A 116 -6.87 -2.95 -3.36
N ALA A 117 -7.50 -3.63 -4.33
CA ALA A 117 -7.30 -3.39 -5.76
C ALA A 117 -7.85 -2.04 -6.27
N SER A 118 -8.47 -1.22 -5.42
CA SER A 118 -8.91 0.13 -5.78
C SER A 118 -7.75 1.04 -6.24
N ILE A 119 -6.51 0.69 -5.89
CA ILE A 119 -5.31 1.35 -6.43
C ILE A 119 -5.26 1.33 -7.96
N ASN A 120 -5.72 0.24 -8.59
CA ASN A 120 -5.72 0.11 -10.03
C ASN A 120 -6.65 1.11 -10.71
N GLN A 121 -7.73 1.55 -10.04
CA GLN A 121 -8.65 2.54 -10.59
C GLN A 121 -8.06 3.94 -10.60
N ILE A 122 -7.21 4.27 -9.61
CA ILE A 122 -6.56 5.57 -9.57
C ILE A 122 -5.33 5.64 -10.48
N GLN A 123 -4.68 4.50 -10.74
CA GLN A 123 -3.52 4.35 -11.63
C GLN A 123 -3.89 3.82 -13.02
N ASP A 124 -5.20 3.73 -13.34
CA ASP A 124 -5.67 3.19 -14.61
C ASP A 124 -5.12 4.02 -15.79
N THR A 125 -4.56 3.35 -16.80
CA THR A 125 -4.03 3.99 -18.00
C THR A 125 -5.10 4.67 -18.84
N ASP A 126 -6.35 4.18 -18.75
CA ASP A 126 -7.52 4.70 -19.44
C ASP A 126 -8.33 5.67 -18.55
N ARG A 127 -7.77 6.09 -17.40
CA ARG A 127 -8.44 7.02 -16.48
C ARG A 127 -8.77 8.34 -17.18
N ILE A 128 -10.02 8.79 -17.03
CA ILE A 128 -10.47 10.07 -17.57
C ILE A 128 -9.97 11.20 -16.66
N LEU A 129 -8.92 11.90 -17.11
CA LEU A 129 -8.26 12.98 -16.35
C LEU A 129 -8.76 14.39 -16.72
N TYR A 130 -9.43 14.52 -17.86
CA TYR A 130 -9.85 15.81 -18.41
C TYR A 130 -11.30 15.74 -18.92
N PRO A 131 -12.01 16.87 -19.00
CA PRO A 131 -13.25 16.95 -19.75
C PRO A 131 -13.03 16.56 -21.21
N LEU A 132 -13.90 15.69 -21.71
CA LEU A 132 -13.88 15.20 -23.07
C LEU A 132 -15.21 15.50 -23.76
N ARG A 133 -15.16 16.14 -24.93
CA ARG A 133 -16.31 16.35 -25.81
C ARG A 133 -16.28 15.34 -26.94
N ARG A 134 -17.41 14.68 -27.20
CA ARG A 134 -17.52 13.72 -28.31
C ARG A 134 -17.30 14.44 -29.65
N SER A 135 -16.40 13.94 -30.49
CA SER A 135 -16.10 14.49 -31.82
C SER A 135 -16.53 13.59 -32.98
N GLY A 136 -17.06 12.40 -32.70
CA GLY A 136 -17.62 11.46 -33.68
C GLY A 136 -19.05 11.00 -33.36
N ALA A 137 -19.48 9.90 -34.00
CA ALA A 137 -20.74 9.26 -33.66
C ALA A 137 -20.64 8.58 -32.29
N ARG A 138 -21.79 8.27 -31.69
CA ARG A 138 -21.84 7.62 -30.37
C ARG A 138 -21.31 6.19 -30.49
N GLY A 139 -20.25 5.89 -29.74
CA GLY A 139 -19.58 4.57 -29.75
C GLY A 139 -18.24 4.54 -30.49
N ASP A 140 -17.90 5.58 -31.26
CA ASP A 140 -16.68 5.61 -32.09
C ASP A 140 -15.38 5.83 -31.29
N GLY A 141 -15.47 6.15 -30.00
CA GLY A 141 -14.31 6.43 -29.15
C GLY A 141 -13.54 7.72 -29.49
N LYS A 142 -14.12 8.61 -30.30
CA LYS A 142 -13.49 9.88 -30.71
C LYS A 142 -13.85 11.03 -29.77
N TRP A 143 -12.83 11.63 -29.18
CA TRP A 143 -12.95 12.67 -28.17
C TRP A 143 -11.98 13.82 -28.43
N ASP A 144 -12.47 15.05 -28.26
CA ASP A 144 -11.63 16.24 -28.14
C ASP A 144 -11.54 16.62 -26.66
N ARG A 145 -10.34 16.94 -26.17
CA ARG A 145 -10.17 17.53 -24.84
C ARG A 145 -10.74 18.95 -24.84
N VAL A 146 -11.51 19.28 -23.80
CA VAL A 146 -12.05 20.64 -23.59
C VAL A 146 -11.72 21.16 -22.20
N SER A 147 -11.91 22.47 -21.98
CA SER A 147 -11.86 23.10 -20.67
C SER A 147 -13.07 22.70 -19.82
N TRP A 148 -12.97 22.99 -18.52
CA TRP A 148 -14.11 22.91 -17.61
C TRP A 148 -15.09 24.08 -17.80
N ASP A 149 -14.59 25.24 -18.23
CA ASP A 149 -15.37 26.38 -18.72
C ASP A 149 -15.92 26.13 -20.13
#